data_AF-A0AAN8WN33-F1
#
_entry.id   AF-A0AAN8WN33-F1
#
_cell.length_a   1.000
_cell.length_b   1.000
_cell.length_c   1.000
_cell.angle_alpha   90.00
_cell.angle_beta   90.00
_cell.angle_gamma   90.00
#
_symmetry.space_group_name_H-M   'P 1'
#
loop_
_entity.id
_entity.type
_entity.pdbx_description
1 polymer ?
#
loop_
_entity_poly.entity_id
_entity_poly.type
_entity_poly.pdbx_seq_one_letter_code
_entity_poly.pdbx_strand_id
1 'polypeptide(L)'
;MKTQEKVRDAASAQALRTEHERIKAEIEAREDVFSSVVEAGRNMIEDQHYASVEVEERVNKVLEERNHLHAAWQQKKIYLAQLIDLQFFLRDAKQLDTISSTQEAALSSADFGTTIEEVDAQVKKHDAFEKLVYAQDEKLDILKSHGSKLIEQNHFDSGNIQKRIEEVVKRRARVKKATK
;
A
#
# COMPACT_ATOMS: atom_id res chain seq x y z
N MET A 1 -1.95 17.28 -16.29
CA MET A 1 -1.32 16.02 -16.74
C MET A 1 -0.75 15.32 -15.51
N LYS A 2 -1.49 14.38 -14.89
CA LYS A 2 -1.01 13.63 -13.72
C LYS A 2 -0.10 12.51 -14.21
N THR A 3 1.21 12.66 -14.04
CA THR A 3 2.15 11.56 -14.22
C THR A 3 1.80 10.51 -13.16
N GLN A 4 1.04 9.47 -13.55
CA GLN A 4 0.86 8.29 -12.71
C GLN A 4 2.21 7.58 -12.67
N GLU A 5 3.04 7.94 -11.69
CA GLU A 5 4.20 7.15 -11.34
C GLU A 5 3.70 5.78 -10.87
N LYS A 6 3.81 4.78 -11.76
CA LYS A 6 3.54 3.39 -11.43
C LYS A 6 4.60 2.93 -10.43
N VAL A 7 4.26 2.99 -9.15
CA VAL A 7 5.01 2.32 -8.09
C VAL A 7 4.93 0.81 -8.34
N ARG A 8 6.11 0.18 -8.45
CA ARG A 8 6.23 -1.26 -8.78
C ARG A 8 6.65 -2.11 -7.58
N ASP A 9 7.10 -1.47 -6.50
CA ASP A 9 7.61 -2.12 -5.30
C ASP A 9 7.61 -1.16 -4.09
N ALA A 10 7.85 -1.70 -2.90
CA ALA A 10 7.90 -0.91 -1.67
C ALA A 10 9.03 0.14 -1.67
N ALA A 11 10.13 -0.08 -2.40
CA ALA A 11 11.27 0.84 -2.46
C ALA A 11 10.92 2.11 -3.26
N SER A 12 10.27 1.95 -4.41
CA SER A 12 9.75 3.07 -5.20
C SER A 12 8.68 3.84 -4.44
N ALA A 13 7.80 3.15 -3.72
CA ALA A 13 6.80 3.78 -2.86
C ALA A 13 7.45 4.65 -1.76
N GLN A 14 8.51 4.13 -1.13
CA GLN A 14 9.27 4.83 -0.10
C GLN A 14 10.01 6.06 -0.65
N ALA A 15 10.58 5.97 -1.86
CA ALA A 15 11.23 7.10 -2.52
C ALA A 15 10.24 8.27 -2.75
N LEU A 16 9.01 7.95 -3.20
CA LEU A 16 7.96 8.95 -3.35
C LEU A 16 7.56 9.60 -2.03
N ARG A 17 7.58 8.85 -0.93
CA ARG A 17 7.32 9.40 0.41
C ARG A 17 8.41 10.38 0.83
N THR A 18 9.68 10.03 0.60
CA THR A 18 10.81 10.93 0.90
C THR A 18 10.71 12.23 0.10
N GLU A 19 10.41 12.15 -1.20
CA GLU A 19 10.20 13.35 -2.03
C GLU A 19 9.00 14.17 -1.53
N HIS A 20 7.94 13.52 -1.07
CA HIS A 20 6.77 14.19 -0.52
C HIS A 20 7.06 14.94 0.79
N GLU A 21 7.90 14.38 1.66
CA GLU A 21 8.39 15.07 2.87
C GLU A 21 9.35 16.21 2.52
N ARG A 22 10.16 16.09 1.45
CA ARG A 22 10.96 17.21 0.94
C ARG A 22 10.08 18.39 0.50
N ILE A 23 8.99 18.11 -0.22
CA ILE A 23 8.01 19.13 -0.62
C ILE A 23 7.36 19.77 0.62
N LYS A 24 7.09 18.99 1.67
CA LYS A 24 6.57 19.52 2.94
C LYS A 24 7.50 20.57 3.54
N ALA A 25 8.80 20.25 3.62
CA ALA A 25 9.81 21.16 4.14
C ALA A 25 9.90 22.45 3.29
N GLU A 26 9.73 22.34 1.96
CA GLU A 26 9.69 23.51 1.09
C GLU A 26 8.45 24.39 1.32
N ILE A 27 7.28 23.78 1.57
CA ILE A 27 6.06 24.51 1.93
C ILE A 27 6.26 25.23 3.27
N GLU A 28 6.78 24.53 4.29
CA GLU A 28 7.02 25.09 5.62
C GLU A 28 8.05 26.23 5.59
N ALA A 29 9.11 26.11 4.79
CA ALA A 29 10.12 27.15 4.64
C ALA A 29 9.59 28.44 3.97
N ARG A 30 8.47 28.37 3.24
CA ARG A 30 7.84 29.54 2.59
C ARG A 30 6.71 30.15 3.41
N GLU A 31 6.39 29.58 4.58
CA GLU A 31 5.26 30.00 5.39
C GLU A 31 5.42 31.41 5.96
N ASP A 32 6.64 31.82 6.32
CA ASP A 32 6.93 33.17 6.80
C ASP A 32 6.72 34.21 5.70
N VAL A 33 7.17 33.90 4.48
CA VAL A 33 6.96 34.75 3.29
C VAL A 33 5.48 34.89 2.99
N PHE A 34 4.73 33.78 3.06
CA PHE A 34 3.28 33.82 2.89
C PHE A 34 2.61 34.72 3.93
N SER A 35 2.96 34.54 5.21
CA SER A 35 2.38 35.29 6.33
C SER A 35 2.64 36.79 6.20
N SER A 36 3.87 37.18 5.87
CA SER A 36 4.24 38.59 5.65
C SER A 36 3.49 39.24 4.48
N VAL A 37 3.24 38.52 3.38
CA VAL A 37 2.46 39.05 2.24
C VAL A 37 1.00 39.28 2.64
N VAL A 38 0.41 38.34 3.37
CA VAL A 38 -0.97 38.47 3.87
C VAL A 38 -1.09 39.62 4.87
N GLU A 39 -0.12 39.75 5.78
CA GLU A 39 -0.07 40.85 6.75
C GLU A 39 0.07 42.21 6.06
N ALA A 40 0.98 42.35 5.10
CA ALA A 40 1.13 43.57 4.32
C ALA A 40 -0.16 43.95 3.58
N GLY A 41 -0.83 42.96 2.96
CA GLY A 41 -2.12 43.19 2.31
C GLY A 41 -3.23 43.62 3.27
N ARG A 42 -3.28 43.04 4.48
CA ARG A 42 -4.23 43.44 5.52
C ARG A 42 -3.99 44.86 6.01
N ASN A 43 -2.74 45.25 6.22
CA ASN A 43 -2.39 46.61 6.63
C ASN A 43 -2.82 47.64 5.58
N MET A 44 -2.62 47.35 4.28
CA MET A 44 -3.08 48.23 3.20
C MET A 44 -4.61 48.39 3.15
N ILE A 45 -5.37 47.36 3.54
CA ILE A 45 -6.83 47.42 3.62
C ILE A 45 -7.26 48.27 4.83
N GLU A 46 -6.61 48.08 5.98
CA GLU A 46 -6.86 48.85 7.21
C GLU A 46 -6.56 50.35 7.03
N ASP A 47 -5.48 50.67 6.32
CA ASP A 47 -5.07 52.05 5.97
C ASP A 47 -5.96 52.71 4.91
N GLN A 48 -7.04 52.04 4.46
CA GLN A 48 -7.94 52.51 3.41
C GLN A 48 -7.22 52.90 2.12
N HIS A 49 -6.23 52.10 1.71
CA HIS A 49 -5.48 52.32 0.47
C HIS A 49 -6.43 52.43 -0.73
N TYR A 50 -6.08 53.26 -1.72
CA TYR A 50 -6.95 53.56 -2.88
C TYR A 50 -7.35 52.31 -3.69
N ALA A 51 -6.52 51.25 -3.61
CA ALA A 51 -6.73 49.96 -4.26
C ALA A 51 -7.14 48.85 -3.27
N SER A 52 -7.64 49.19 -2.08
CA SER A 52 -8.00 48.24 -1.01
C SER A 52 -8.90 47.10 -1.48
N VAL A 53 -9.87 47.36 -2.36
CA VAL A 53 -10.75 46.34 -2.95
C VAL A 53 -9.94 45.31 -3.76
N GLU A 54 -9.03 45.76 -4.62
CA GLU A 54 -8.18 44.84 -5.40
C GLU A 54 -7.22 44.07 -4.47
N VAL A 55 -6.66 44.75 -3.46
CA VAL A 55 -5.76 44.11 -2.47
C VAL A 55 -6.49 43.00 -1.71
N GLU A 56 -7.74 43.24 -1.29
CA GLU A 56 -8.57 42.25 -0.61
C GLU A 56 -8.83 41.02 -1.49
N GLU A 57 -9.21 41.21 -2.76
CA GLU A 57 -9.38 40.11 -3.71
C GLU A 57 -8.09 39.27 -3.87
N ARG A 58 -6.93 39.93 -3.95
CA ARG A 58 -5.64 39.25 -4.08
C ARG A 58 -5.25 38.50 -2.82
N VAL A 59 -5.45 39.07 -1.64
CA VAL A 59 -5.20 38.41 -0.35
C VAL A 59 -6.07 37.17 -0.21
N ASN A 60 -7.36 37.27 -0.52
CA ASN A 60 -8.29 36.15 -0.49
C ASN A 60 -7.86 35.03 -1.44
N LYS A 61 -7.48 35.37 -2.68
CA LYS A 61 -6.96 34.40 -3.64
C LYS A 61 -5.69 33.69 -3.16
N VAL A 62 -4.77 34.43 -2.54
CA VAL A 62 -3.53 33.86 -1.96
C VAL A 62 -3.86 32.88 -0.82
N LEU A 63 -4.82 33.20 0.04
CA LEU A 63 -5.31 32.31 1.10
C LEU A 63 -5.98 31.04 0.53
N GLU A 64 -6.80 31.18 -0.50
CA GLU A 64 -7.43 30.04 -1.18
C GLU A 64 -6.39 29.10 -1.81
N GLU A 65 -5.43 29.62 -2.58
CA GLU A 65 -4.38 28.81 -3.20
C GLU A 65 -3.50 28.10 -2.16
N ARG A 66 -3.23 28.75 -1.02
CA ARG A 66 -2.54 28.10 0.11
C ARG A 66 -3.36 26.94 0.67
N ASN A 67 -4.66 27.14 0.90
CA ASN A 67 -5.52 26.07 1.38
C ASN A 67 -5.58 24.89 0.41
N HIS A 68 -5.67 25.18 -0.90
CA HIS A 68 -5.61 24.16 -1.95
C HIS A 68 -4.27 23.41 -1.95
N LEU A 69 -3.15 24.10 -1.79
CA LEU A 69 -1.82 23.49 -1.70
C LEU A 69 -1.71 22.52 -0.53
N HIS A 70 -2.13 22.94 0.67
CA HIS A 70 -2.11 22.07 1.85
C HIS A 70 -3.06 20.89 1.70
N ALA A 71 -4.27 21.10 1.18
CA ALA A 71 -5.22 20.03 0.94
C ALA A 71 -4.68 19.00 -0.07
N ALA A 72 -4.09 19.46 -1.18
CA ALA A 72 -3.49 18.60 -2.18
C ALA A 72 -2.29 17.81 -1.62
N TRP A 73 -1.48 18.45 -0.78
CA TRP A 73 -0.38 17.78 -0.09
C TRP A 73 -0.90 16.67 0.83
N GLN A 74 -1.87 16.96 1.70
CA GLN A 74 -2.46 15.96 2.60
C GLN A 74 -3.10 14.78 1.85
N GLN A 75 -3.84 15.07 0.78
CA GLN A 75 -4.42 14.02 -0.07
C GLN A 75 -3.34 13.12 -0.67
N LYS A 76 -2.24 13.70 -1.18
CA LYS A 76 -1.12 12.93 -1.71
C LYS A 76 -0.43 12.11 -0.63
N LYS A 77 -0.28 12.63 0.60
CA LYS A 77 0.26 11.89 1.74
C LYS A 77 -0.54 10.62 2.04
N ILE A 78 -1.86 10.76 2.15
CA ILE A 78 -2.77 9.63 2.42
C ILE A 78 -2.68 8.60 1.30
N TYR A 79 -2.70 9.06 0.04
CA TYR A 79 -2.57 8.18 -1.12
C TYR A 79 -1.25 7.40 -1.14
N LEU A 80 -0.12 8.06 -0.84
CA LEU A 80 1.18 7.40 -0.79
C LEU A 80 1.27 6.38 0.34
N ALA A 81 0.69 6.66 1.51
CA ALA A 81 0.62 5.71 2.61
C ALA A 81 -0.17 4.45 2.21
N GLN A 82 -1.37 4.64 1.66
CA GLN A 82 -2.19 3.54 1.15
C GLN A 82 -1.44 2.73 0.07
N LEU A 83 -0.76 3.40 -0.85
CA LEU A 83 0.01 2.73 -1.91
C LEU A 83 1.16 1.88 -1.35
N ILE A 84 1.87 2.35 -0.31
CA ILE A 84 2.92 1.59 0.36
C ILE A 84 2.33 0.32 1.00
N ASP A 85 1.24 0.45 1.75
CA ASP A 85 0.61 -0.69 2.41
C ASP A 85 0.09 -1.72 1.40
N LEU A 86 -0.47 -1.27 0.28
CA LEU A 86 -0.85 -2.14 -0.84
C LEU A 86 0.36 -2.92 -1.39
N GLN A 87 1.53 -2.29 -1.55
CA GLN A 87 2.72 -3.02 -2.03
C GLN A 87 3.18 -4.09 -1.03
N PHE A 88 3.11 -3.82 0.28
CA PHE A 88 3.40 -4.83 1.29
C PHE A 88 2.41 -6.00 1.24
N PHE A 89 1.11 -5.71 1.16
CA PHE A 89 0.08 -6.73 1.00
C PHE A 89 0.30 -7.60 -0.25
N LEU A 90 0.57 -6.98 -1.40
CA LEU A 90 0.80 -7.70 -2.67
C LEU A 90 2.07 -8.56 -2.64
N ARG A 91 3.12 -8.09 -1.98
CA ARG A 91 4.35 -8.86 -1.77
C ARG A 91 4.07 -10.12 -0.95
N ASP A 92 3.36 -9.98 0.16
CA ASP A 92 3.06 -11.09 1.06
C ASP A 92 2.12 -12.11 0.37
N ALA A 93 1.13 -11.63 -0.40
CA ALA A 93 0.29 -12.48 -1.24
C ALA A 93 1.10 -13.25 -2.30
N LYS A 94 2.03 -12.57 -2.99
CA LYS A 94 2.91 -13.20 -3.98
C LYS A 94 3.81 -14.26 -3.37
N GLN A 95 4.28 -14.07 -2.14
CA GLN A 95 5.06 -15.08 -1.42
C GLN A 95 4.22 -16.35 -1.19
N LEU A 96 2.99 -16.20 -0.71
CA LEU A 96 2.07 -17.33 -0.52
C LEU A 96 1.73 -18.03 -1.83
N ASP A 97 1.55 -17.29 -2.92
CA ASP A 97 1.34 -17.86 -4.25
C ASP A 97 2.53 -18.67 -4.74
N THR A 98 3.75 -18.17 -4.52
CA THR A 98 4.98 -18.84 -4.95
C THR A 98 5.14 -20.15 -4.17
N ILE A 99 4.96 -20.12 -2.85
CA ILE A 99 4.99 -21.32 -2.00
C ILE A 99 3.92 -22.33 -2.43
N SER A 100 2.69 -21.86 -2.69
CA SER A 100 1.60 -22.71 -3.14
C SER A 100 1.92 -23.36 -4.48
N SER A 101 2.52 -22.63 -5.42
CA SER A 101 2.95 -23.18 -6.71
C SER A 101 3.99 -24.28 -6.54
N THR A 102 4.97 -24.10 -5.66
CA THR A 102 5.99 -25.12 -5.36
C THR A 102 5.35 -26.36 -4.73
N GLN A 103 4.38 -26.17 -3.83
CA GLN A 103 3.66 -27.28 -3.19
C GLN A 103 2.77 -28.03 -4.18
N GLU A 104 2.06 -27.33 -5.08
CA GLU A 104 1.26 -27.92 -6.16
C GLU A 104 2.13 -28.77 -7.09
N ALA A 105 3.33 -28.27 -7.45
CA ALA A 105 4.27 -29.01 -8.29
C ALA A 105 4.79 -30.28 -7.59
N ALA A 106 5.13 -30.19 -6.31
CA ALA A 106 5.58 -31.34 -5.51
C ALA A 106 4.49 -32.41 -5.33
N LEU A 107 3.22 -32.01 -5.22
CA LEU A 107 2.09 -32.93 -5.16
C LEU A 107 1.76 -33.57 -6.51
N SER A 108 2.14 -32.93 -7.62
CA SER A 108 1.88 -33.44 -8.97
C SER A 108 2.93 -34.47 -9.43
N SER A 109 4.10 -34.55 -8.77
CA SER A 109 5.10 -35.57 -9.06
C SER A 109 4.66 -36.91 -8.44
N ALA A 110 3.91 -37.69 -9.22
CA ALA A 110 3.52 -39.05 -8.86
C ALA A 110 4.65 -40.01 -9.27
N ASP A 111 5.57 -40.25 -8.35
CA ASP A 111 6.49 -41.40 -8.43
C ASP A 111 6.27 -42.19 -7.15
N PHE A 112 5.73 -43.40 -7.27
CA PHE A 112 5.45 -44.26 -6.11
C PHE A 112 6.55 -45.33 -6.12
N GLY A 113 7.36 -45.36 -5.07
CA GLY A 113 8.49 -46.28 -4.96
C GLY A 113 8.12 -47.72 -5.31
N THR A 114 9.08 -48.45 -5.86
CA THR A 114 8.89 -49.85 -6.27
C THR A 114 9.19 -50.85 -5.15
N THR A 115 9.87 -50.40 -4.09
CA THR A 115 10.20 -51.20 -2.90
C THR A 115 9.50 -50.68 -1.65
N ILE A 116 9.37 -51.54 -0.63
CA ILE A 116 8.75 -51.18 0.66
C ILE A 116 9.55 -50.07 1.34
N GLU A 117 10.88 -50.13 1.25
CA GLU A 117 11.79 -49.13 1.80
C GLU A 117 11.60 -47.77 1.12
N GLU A 118 11.45 -47.74 -0.21
CA GLU A 118 11.17 -46.51 -0.97
C GLU A 118 9.81 -45.91 -0.61
N VAL A 119 8.78 -46.76 -0.47
CA VAL A 119 7.44 -46.33 -0.05
C VAL A 119 7.45 -45.77 1.37
N ASP A 120 8.11 -46.43 2.34
CA ASP A 120 8.22 -45.94 3.73
C ASP A 120 8.97 -44.60 3.80
N ALA A 121 10.04 -44.44 3.01
CA ALA A 121 10.76 -43.18 2.89
C ALA A 121 9.87 -42.07 2.29
N GLN A 122 9.03 -42.39 1.30
CA GLN A 122 8.09 -41.44 0.72
C GLN A 122 7.00 -41.02 1.69
N VAL A 123 6.45 -41.93 2.49
CA VAL A 123 5.47 -41.61 3.53
C VAL A 123 6.06 -40.62 4.54
N LYS A 124 7.26 -40.89 5.06
CA LYS A 124 7.95 -39.96 5.98
C LYS A 124 8.17 -38.58 5.38
N LYS A 125 8.53 -38.52 4.09
CA LYS A 125 8.69 -37.26 3.35
C LYS A 125 7.36 -36.52 3.20
N HIS A 126 6.27 -37.24 2.92
CA HIS A 126 4.93 -36.68 2.80
C HIS A 126 4.43 -36.11 4.13
N ASP A 127 4.63 -36.82 5.25
CA ASP A 127 4.28 -36.32 6.59
C ASP A 127 5.01 -35.01 6.93
N ALA A 128 6.30 -34.92 6.57
CA ALA A 128 7.07 -33.69 6.74
C ALA A 128 6.55 -32.56 5.83
N PHE A 129 6.19 -32.89 4.60
CA PHE A 129 5.60 -31.95 3.65
C PHE A 129 4.24 -31.41 4.13
N GLU A 130 3.37 -32.28 4.65
CA GLU A 130 2.07 -31.91 5.20
C GLU A 130 2.22 -30.88 6.33
N LYS A 131 3.15 -31.12 7.27
CA LYS A 131 3.46 -30.15 8.34
C LYS A 131 3.90 -28.79 7.78
N LEU A 132 4.72 -28.78 6.72
CA LEU A 132 5.14 -27.54 6.05
C LEU A 132 3.99 -26.81 5.34
N VAL A 133 3.00 -27.54 4.81
CA VAL A 133 1.78 -26.98 4.21
C VAL A 133 0.96 -26.26 5.28
N TYR A 134 0.72 -26.88 6.43
CA TYR A 134 -0.04 -26.27 7.53
C TYR A 134 0.71 -25.13 8.21
N ALA A 135 2.04 -25.15 8.26
CA ALA A 135 2.85 -24.06 8.80
C ALA A 135 2.66 -22.72 8.05
N GLN A 136 2.09 -22.72 6.84
CA GLN A 136 1.79 -21.47 6.11
C GLN A 136 0.44 -20.85 6.50
N ASP A 137 -0.35 -21.48 7.38
CA ASP A 137 -1.65 -20.96 7.79
C ASP A 137 -1.54 -19.67 8.57
N GLU A 138 -0.53 -19.59 9.45
CA GLU A 138 -0.23 -18.35 10.17
C GLU A 138 0.02 -17.19 9.20
N LYS A 139 0.79 -17.43 8.13
CA LYS A 139 1.05 -16.40 7.10
C LYS A 139 -0.23 -16.03 6.33
N LEU A 140 -1.10 -16.99 6.06
CA LEU A 140 -2.39 -16.73 5.43
C LEU A 140 -3.28 -15.86 6.32
N ASP A 141 -3.32 -16.13 7.62
CA ASP A 141 -4.11 -15.35 8.58
C ASP A 141 -3.54 -13.94 8.79
N ILE A 142 -2.21 -13.79 8.81
CA ILE A 142 -1.56 -12.48 8.79
C ILE A 142 -1.95 -11.70 7.53
N LEU A 143 -1.91 -12.32 6.34
CA LEU A 143 -2.31 -11.67 5.08
C LEU A 143 -3.78 -11.24 5.11
N LYS A 144 -4.68 -12.12 5.60
CA LYS A 144 -6.11 -11.81 5.74
C LYS A 144 -6.34 -10.66 6.70
N SER A 145 -5.67 -10.66 7.85
CA SER A 145 -5.76 -9.58 8.84
C SER A 145 -5.28 -8.25 8.27
N HIS A 146 -4.13 -8.26 7.57
CA HIS A 146 -3.61 -7.08 6.90
C HIS A 146 -4.60 -6.54 5.86
N GLY A 147 -5.09 -7.39 4.96
CA GLY A 147 -6.04 -6.97 3.92
C GLY A 147 -7.38 -6.48 4.49
N SER A 148 -7.89 -7.11 5.56
CA SER A 148 -9.12 -6.66 6.24
C SER A 148 -8.96 -5.27 6.85
N LYS A 149 -7.82 -5.00 7.51
CA LYS A 149 -7.52 -3.67 8.05
C LYS A 149 -7.47 -2.60 6.96
N LEU A 150 -6.93 -2.91 5.78
CA LEU A 150 -6.91 -1.95 4.66
C LEU A 150 -8.35 -1.64 4.19
N ILE A 151 -9.21 -2.65 4.12
CA ILE A 151 -10.61 -2.46 3.73
C ILE A 151 -11.36 -1.62 4.78
N GLU A 152 -11.17 -1.91 6.08
CA GLU A 152 -11.76 -1.15 7.19
C GLU A 152 -11.32 0.32 7.19
N GLN A 153 -10.11 0.61 6.72
CA GLN A 153 -9.57 1.97 6.59
C GLN A 153 -10.02 2.69 5.31
N ASN A 154 -10.99 2.15 4.57
CA ASN A 154 -11.47 2.69 3.29
C ASN A 154 -10.32 2.88 2.27
N HIS A 155 -9.45 1.88 2.15
CA HIS A 155 -8.36 1.90 1.18
C HIS A 155 -8.89 2.06 -0.26
N PHE A 156 -8.22 2.87 -1.08
CA PHE A 156 -8.68 3.18 -2.44
C PHE A 156 -8.86 1.92 -3.33
N ASP A 157 -8.13 0.85 -3.02
CA ASP A 157 -8.12 -0.43 -3.75
C ASP A 157 -8.87 -1.57 -3.03
N SER A 158 -9.77 -1.25 -2.09
CA SER A 158 -10.45 -2.25 -1.24
C SER A 158 -11.09 -3.39 -2.03
N GLY A 159 -11.70 -3.10 -3.18
CA GLY A 159 -12.33 -4.11 -4.04
C GLY A 159 -11.34 -5.14 -4.63
N ASN A 160 -10.12 -4.72 -4.98
CA ASN A 160 -9.10 -5.63 -5.50
C ASN A 160 -8.39 -6.38 -4.37
N ILE A 161 -8.19 -5.73 -3.22
CA ILE A 161 -7.65 -6.38 -2.01
C ILE A 161 -8.54 -7.55 -1.60
N GLN A 162 -9.85 -7.34 -1.50
CA GLN A 162 -10.81 -8.39 -1.14
C GLN A 162 -10.75 -9.58 -2.11
N LYS A 163 -10.79 -9.31 -3.43
CA LYS A 163 -10.66 -10.36 -4.45
C LYS A 163 -9.36 -11.14 -4.29
N ARG A 164 -8.24 -10.46 -4.05
CA ARG A 164 -6.94 -11.11 -3.90
C ARG A 164 -6.88 -12.01 -2.66
N ILE A 165 -7.48 -11.59 -1.54
CA ILE A 165 -7.59 -12.43 -0.34
C ILE A 165 -8.35 -13.72 -0.68
N GLU A 166 -9.51 -13.60 -1.35
CA GLU A 166 -10.34 -14.75 -1.73
C GLU A 166 -9.59 -15.73 -2.65
N GLU A 167 -8.86 -15.22 -3.63
CA GLU A 167 -8.03 -16.02 -4.55
C GLU A 167 -6.96 -16.83 -3.79
N VAL A 168 -6.20 -16.16 -2.92
CA VAL A 168 -5.12 -16.79 -2.14
C VAL A 168 -5.71 -17.83 -1.19
N VAL A 169 -6.79 -17.50 -0.47
CA VAL A 169 -7.48 -18.43 0.45
C VAL A 169 -7.97 -19.67 -0.31
N LYS A 170 -8.64 -19.48 -1.45
CA LYS A 170 -9.14 -20.58 -2.28
C LYS A 170 -7.99 -21.46 -2.77
N ARG A 171 -6.89 -20.87 -3.21
CA ARG A 171 -5.70 -21.62 -3.65
C ARG A 171 -5.11 -22.45 -2.51
N ARG A 172 -4.90 -21.85 -1.33
CA ARG A 172 -4.38 -22.56 -0.14
C ARG A 172 -5.28 -23.73 0.26
N ALA A 173 -6.61 -23.55 0.22
CA ALA A 173 -7.55 -24.62 0.50
C ALA A 173 -7.41 -25.79 -0.48
N ARG A 174 -7.17 -25.53 -1.78
CA ARG A 174 -6.89 -26.59 -2.76
C ARG A 174 -5.60 -27.35 -2.45
N VAL A 175 -4.51 -26.65 -2.14
CA VAL A 175 -3.22 -27.28 -1.80
C VAL A 175 -3.37 -28.19 -0.59
N LYS A 176 -4.03 -27.74 0.47
CA LYS A 176 -4.33 -28.57 1.65
C LYS A 176 -5.13 -29.80 1.30
N LYS A 177 -6.18 -29.64 0.48
CA LYS A 177 -7.02 -30.77 0.07
C LYS A 177 -6.25 -31.79 -0.75
N ALA A 178 -5.31 -31.36 -1.58
CA ALA A 178 -4.46 -32.24 -2.39
C ALA A 178 -3.32 -32.89 -1.59
N THR A 179 -3.07 -32.45 -0.36
CA THR A 179 -2.05 -33.04 0.54
C THR A 179 -2.64 -34.16 1.41
N LYS A 180 -3.96 -34.19 1.59
CA LYS A 180 -4.70 -35.26 2.26
C LYS A 180 -5.01 -36.40 1.32
#